data_AF-A0A8I2KPY2-F1
#
_entry.id   AF-A0A8I2KPY2-F1
#
_cell.length_a   1.000
_cell.length_b   1.000
_cell.length_c   1.000
_cell.angle_alpha   90.00
_cell.angle_beta   90.00
_cell.angle_gamma   90.00
#
_symmetry.space_group_name_H-M   'P 1'
#
loop_
_entity.id
_entity.type
_entity.pdbx_description
1 polymer ?
#
loop_
_entity_poly.entity_id
_entity_poly.type
_entity_poly.pdbx_seq_one_letter_code
_entity_poly.pdbx_strand_id
1 'polypeptide(L)'
;MRVAHIDEFHHVKTAALDDYDEIKAQVENKAAALVEFAGCYCVLRADVDGLCIVCAEGENLLHIAPLIVAFARRIKAPSIVFHTKHKGLSRLLSAYPFSHESTLADGHKVYRMILNVE
;
A
#
# COMPACT_ATOMS: atom_id res chain seq x y z
N MET A 1 -11.88 -1.14 -7.82
CA MET A 1 -11.04 -1.88 -6.86
C MET A 1 -11.86 -3.01 -6.26
N ARG A 2 -11.34 -4.24 -6.26
CA ARG A 2 -11.95 -5.40 -5.60
C ARG A 2 -10.99 -5.96 -4.55
N VAL A 3 -11.51 -6.70 -3.58
CA VAL A 3 -10.67 -7.56 -2.73
C VAL A 3 -10.31 -8.80 -3.55
N ALA A 4 -9.02 -9.08 -3.70
CA ALA A 4 -8.51 -10.21 -4.46
C ALA A 4 -8.37 -11.46 -3.56
N HIS A 5 -8.42 -12.64 -4.18
CA HIS A 5 -8.25 -13.90 -3.45
C HIS A 5 -6.78 -14.11 -3.07
N ILE A 6 -6.51 -14.84 -1.99
CA ILE A 6 -5.14 -15.10 -1.52
C ILE A 6 -4.27 -15.84 -2.56
N ASP A 7 -4.88 -16.65 -3.43
CA ASP A 7 -4.15 -17.34 -4.50
C ASP A 7 -3.51 -16.36 -5.51
N GLU A 8 -4.03 -15.13 -5.58
CA GLU A 8 -3.51 -14.06 -6.42
C GLU A 8 -2.35 -13.29 -5.76
N PHE A 9 -1.97 -13.63 -4.52
CA PHE A 9 -0.93 -12.91 -3.77
C PHE A 9 0.45 -12.94 -4.44
N HIS A 10 0.70 -13.93 -5.30
CA HIS A 10 1.93 -14.00 -6.09
C HIS A 10 2.16 -12.77 -7.00
N HIS A 11 1.12 -11.98 -7.30
CA HIS A 11 1.23 -10.76 -8.09
C HIS A 11 1.97 -9.61 -7.38
N VAL A 12 2.14 -9.66 -6.06
CA VAL A 12 2.92 -8.65 -5.30
C VAL A 12 4.30 -9.18 -4.88
N LYS A 13 4.74 -10.30 -5.47
CA LYS A 13 5.96 -10.99 -5.03
C LYS A 13 7.21 -10.13 -5.15
N THR A 14 7.35 -9.34 -6.21
CA THR A 14 8.56 -8.53 -6.38
C THR A 14 8.52 -7.29 -5.52
N ALA A 15 7.33 -6.73 -5.25
CA ALA A 15 7.17 -5.60 -4.34
C ALA A 15 7.36 -5.99 -2.86
N ALA A 16 6.98 -7.21 -2.48
CA ALA A 16 7.08 -7.70 -1.09
C ALA A 16 8.49 -8.20 -0.72
N LEU A 17 9.29 -8.65 -1.70
CA LEU A 17 10.66 -9.16 -1.48
C LEU A 17 10.76 -10.15 -0.31
N ASP A 18 11.65 -9.87 0.65
CA ASP A 18 11.96 -10.68 1.82
C ASP A 18 10.79 -10.75 2.81
N ASP A 19 9.85 -9.80 2.71
CA ASP A 19 8.68 -9.69 3.59
C ASP A 19 7.46 -10.47 3.02
N TYR A 20 7.62 -11.17 1.88
CA TYR A 20 6.53 -11.87 1.18
C TYR A 20 5.72 -12.80 2.08
N ASP A 21 6.38 -13.69 2.83
CA ASP A 21 5.70 -14.68 3.67
C ASP A 21 5.00 -14.00 4.87
N GLU A 22 5.61 -12.96 5.44
CA GLU A 22 5.02 -12.20 6.54
C GLU A 22 3.75 -11.47 6.07
N ILE A 23 3.84 -10.75 4.94
CA ILE A 23 2.71 -10.00 4.39
C ILE A 23 1.60 -10.98 3.95
N LYS A 24 1.96 -12.15 3.40
CA LYS A 24 0.99 -13.20 3.06
C LYS A 24 0.23 -13.67 4.29
N ALA A 25 0.94 -13.95 5.38
CA ALA A 25 0.33 -14.34 6.65
C ALA A 25 -0.59 -13.23 7.20
N GLN A 26 -0.25 -11.95 7.03
CA GLN A 26 -1.13 -10.84 7.41
C GLN A 26 -2.44 -10.84 6.60
N VAL A 27 -2.39 -11.17 5.30
CA VAL A 27 -3.61 -11.28 4.47
C VAL A 27 -4.42 -12.52 4.84
N GLU A 28 -3.78 -13.67 5.05
CA GLU A 28 -4.45 -14.91 5.47
C GLU A 28 -5.19 -14.76 6.80
N ASN A 29 -4.57 -14.04 7.75
CA ASN A 29 -5.15 -13.75 9.06
C ASN A 29 -6.12 -12.55 9.06
N LYS A 30 -6.43 -11.98 7.89
CA LYS A 30 -7.31 -10.80 7.72
C LYS A 30 -6.84 -9.55 8.46
N ALA A 31 -5.56 -9.49 8.82
CA ALA A 31 -4.92 -8.28 9.35
C ALA A 31 -4.67 -7.26 8.24
N ALA A 32 -4.47 -7.73 7.00
CA ALA A 32 -4.38 -6.92 5.79
C ALA A 32 -5.33 -7.46 4.70
N ALA A 33 -5.58 -6.65 3.68
CA ALA A 33 -6.39 -7.02 2.53
C ALA A 33 -5.58 -6.89 1.23
N LEU A 34 -5.53 -7.97 0.45
CA LEU A 34 -5.08 -7.91 -0.94
C LEU A 34 -6.20 -7.31 -1.79
N VAL A 35 -5.90 -6.26 -2.55
CA VAL A 35 -6.83 -5.61 -3.47
C VAL A 35 -6.26 -5.55 -4.87
N GLU A 36 -7.15 -5.59 -5.86
CA GLU A 36 -6.81 -5.50 -7.27
C GLU A 36 -7.61 -4.39 -7.96
N PHE A 37 -6.94 -3.70 -8.88
CA PHE A 37 -7.57 -2.82 -9.85
C PHE A 37 -6.74 -2.70 -11.12
N ALA A 38 -7.36 -3.04 -12.26
CA ALA A 38 -6.77 -2.90 -13.59
C ALA A 38 -5.38 -3.56 -13.69
N GLY A 39 -5.20 -4.75 -13.11
CA GLY A 39 -3.94 -5.49 -13.13
C GLY A 39 -2.87 -4.92 -12.17
N CYS A 40 -3.23 -3.95 -11.32
CA CYS A 40 -2.42 -3.53 -10.19
C CYS A 40 -2.91 -4.22 -8.92
N TYR A 41 -2.00 -4.86 -8.20
CA TYR A 41 -2.25 -5.51 -6.92
C TYR A 41 -1.61 -4.70 -5.80
N CYS A 42 -2.30 -4.60 -4.68
CA CYS A 42 -1.86 -3.82 -3.53
C CYS A 42 -2.29 -4.52 -2.24
N VAL A 43 -1.45 -4.48 -1.22
CA VAL A 43 -1.80 -4.93 0.13
C VAL A 43 -2.07 -3.71 0.99
N LEU A 44 -3.29 -3.62 1.51
CA LEU A 44 -3.76 -2.53 2.36
C LEU A 44 -3.94 -3.03 3.80
N ARG A 45 -3.44 -2.27 4.75
CA ARG A 45 -3.60 -2.54 6.19
C ARG A 45 -4.09 -1.27 6.89
N ALA A 46 -5.06 -1.41 7.77
CA ALA A 46 -5.51 -0.30 8.60
C ALA A 46 -4.68 -0.29 9.90
N ASP A 47 -3.88 0.75 10.09
CA ASP A 47 -3.06 0.97 11.28
C ASP A 47 -3.60 2.18 12.07
N VAL A 48 -3.13 2.35 13.31
CA VAL A 48 -3.52 3.50 14.17
C VAL A 48 -3.21 4.83 13.49
N ASP A 49 -2.11 4.88 12.75
CA ASP A 49 -1.64 6.09 12.08
C ASP A 49 -2.31 6.33 10.71
N GLY A 50 -3.14 5.42 10.22
CA GLY A 50 -3.88 5.56 8.96
C GLY A 50 -3.92 4.30 8.09
N LEU A 51 -4.18 4.50 6.80
CA LEU A 51 -4.20 3.42 5.82
C LEU A 51 -2.76 3.15 5.35
N CYS A 52 -2.20 2.02 5.73
CA CYS A 52 -0.88 1.57 5.28
C CYS A 52 -0.99 0.79 3.97
N ILE A 53 -0.22 1.22 2.97
CA ILE A 53 0.06 0.46 1.77
C ILE A 53 1.36 -0.29 2.03
N VAL A 54 1.24 -1.59 2.25
CA VAL A 54 2.36 -2.45 2.65
C VAL A 54 3.24 -2.76 1.43
N CYS A 55 2.61 -3.11 0.31
CA CYS A 55 3.27 -3.27 -0.98
C CYS A 55 2.26 -3.07 -2.11
N ALA A 56 2.75 -2.67 -3.29
CA ALA A 56 1.93 -2.56 -4.49
C ALA A 56 2.77 -2.84 -5.74
N GLU A 57 2.18 -3.55 -6.70
CA GLU A 57 2.83 -4.02 -7.92
C GLU A 57 1.86 -4.00 -9.10
N GLY A 58 2.39 -3.81 -10.31
CA GLY A 58 1.63 -3.82 -11.56
C GLY A 58 1.75 -2.53 -12.37
N GLU A 59 1.24 -2.57 -13.59
CA GLU A 59 1.45 -1.52 -14.60
C GLU A 59 0.63 -0.25 -14.32
N ASN A 60 -0.48 -0.38 -13.58
CA ASN A 60 -1.48 0.67 -13.38
C ASN A 60 -1.46 1.32 -11.99
N LEU A 61 -0.29 1.42 -11.36
CA LEU A 61 -0.09 2.05 -10.05
C LEU A 61 -0.67 3.48 -9.96
N LEU A 62 -0.57 4.28 -11.03
CA LEU A 62 -1.15 5.63 -11.04
C LEU A 62 -2.69 5.62 -11.06
N HIS A 63 -3.30 4.59 -11.63
CA HIS A 63 -4.76 4.49 -11.73
C HIS A 63 -5.40 3.97 -10.44
N ILE A 64 -4.69 3.16 -9.64
CA ILE A 64 -5.20 2.69 -8.35
C ILE A 64 -5.08 3.76 -7.26
N ALA A 65 -4.14 4.69 -7.37
CA ALA A 65 -3.86 5.69 -6.34
C ALA A 65 -5.07 6.60 -5.98
N PRO A 66 -5.88 7.13 -6.93
CA PRO A 66 -7.10 7.86 -6.58
C PRO A 66 -8.11 7.01 -5.79
N LEU A 67 -8.19 5.71 -6.08
CA LEU A 67 -9.10 4.78 -5.41
C LEU A 67 -8.66 4.52 -3.97
N ILE A 68 -7.34 4.40 -3.73
CA ILE A 68 -6.77 4.29 -2.38
C ILE A 68 -7.07 5.57 -1.59
N VAL A 69 -6.87 6.75 -2.17
CA VAL A 69 -7.19 8.02 -1.50
C VAL A 69 -8.69 8.13 -1.18
N ALA A 70 -9.56 7.78 -2.12
CA ALA A 70 -11.01 7.77 -1.90
C ALA A 70 -11.40 6.77 -0.80
N PHE A 71 -10.78 5.59 -0.77
CA PHE A 71 -11.02 4.58 0.26
C PHE A 71 -10.56 5.06 1.63
N ALA A 72 -9.34 5.62 1.74
CA ALA A 72 -8.80 6.18 2.97
C ALA A 72 -9.70 7.29 3.54
N ARG A 73 -10.19 8.20 2.69
CA ARG A 73 -11.18 9.23 3.08
C ARG A 73 -12.49 8.62 3.56
N ARG A 74 -13.00 7.60 2.85
CA ARG A 74 -14.25 6.91 3.22
C ARG A 74 -14.16 6.25 4.60
N ILE A 75 -13.00 5.68 4.94
CA ILE A 75 -12.76 5.08 6.27
C ILE A 75 -12.30 6.11 7.31
N LYS A 76 -12.24 7.40 6.94
CA LYS A 76 -11.76 8.50 7.79
C LYS A 76 -10.35 8.27 8.35
N ALA A 77 -9.48 7.65 7.55
CA ALA A 77 -8.07 7.50 7.93
C ALA A 77 -7.40 8.88 8.01
N PRO A 78 -6.63 9.18 9.07
CA PRO A 78 -5.94 10.46 9.22
C PRO A 78 -4.78 10.63 8.22
N SER A 79 -4.26 9.54 7.69
CA SER A 79 -3.19 9.56 6.69
C SER A 79 -3.16 8.30 5.84
N ILE A 80 -2.37 8.35 4.77
CA ILE A 80 -1.95 7.18 4.00
C ILE A 80 -0.45 7.04 4.19
N VAL A 81 -0.02 5.84 4.58
CA VAL A 81 1.39 5.51 4.82
C VAL A 81 1.85 4.52 3.77
N PHE A 82 3.06 4.70 3.25
CA PHE A 82 3.66 3.83 2.26
C PHE A 82 4.96 3.26 2.81
N HIS A 83 5.06 1.93 2.93
CA HIS A 83 6.31 1.24 3.30
C HIS A 83 6.93 0.61 2.06
N THR A 84 8.19 0.93 1.75
CA THR A 84 8.86 0.28 0.62
C THR A 84 10.37 0.26 0.73
N LYS A 85 10.97 -0.86 0.32
CA LYS A 85 12.39 -1.00 0.01
C LYS A 85 12.72 -0.59 -1.44
N HIS A 86 11.72 -0.48 -2.32
CA HIS A 86 11.90 -0.29 -3.76
C HIS A 86 11.66 1.15 -4.25
N LYS A 87 12.43 1.54 -5.27
CA LYS A 87 12.28 2.83 -5.98
C LYS A 87 11.09 2.87 -6.96
N GLY A 88 10.50 1.71 -7.28
CA GLY A 88 9.43 1.60 -8.30
C GLY A 88 8.16 2.40 -7.97
N LEU A 89 7.94 2.66 -6.68
CA LEU A 89 6.82 3.44 -6.17
C LEU A 89 6.99 4.96 -6.24
N SER A 90 8.15 5.44 -6.70
CA SER A 90 8.39 6.86 -6.94
C SER A 90 7.32 7.51 -7.83
N ARG A 91 6.76 6.77 -8.80
CA ARG A 91 5.66 7.27 -9.66
C ARG A 91 4.40 7.58 -8.86
N LEU A 92 3.99 6.68 -7.97
CA LEU A 92 2.80 6.86 -7.13
C LEU A 92 3.01 7.99 -6.12
N LEU A 93 4.21 8.05 -5.52
CA LEU A 93 4.61 9.12 -4.61
C LEU A 93 4.69 10.49 -5.30
N SER A 94 5.04 10.56 -6.59
CA SER A 94 5.12 11.83 -7.32
C SER A 94 3.75 12.44 -7.69
N ALA A 95 2.71 11.62 -7.78
CA ALA A 95 1.37 12.06 -8.19
C ALA A 95 0.54 12.63 -7.02
N TYR A 96 0.99 12.44 -5.78
CA TYR A 96 0.28 12.78 -4.56
C TYR A 96 1.24 13.44 -3.56
N PRO A 97 0.75 14.26 -2.61
CA PRO A 97 1.60 14.97 -1.66
C PRO A 97 2.10 14.02 -0.54
N PHE A 98 2.81 12.95 -0.91
CA PHE A 98 3.52 12.11 0.03
C PHE A 98 4.86 12.75 0.39
N SER A 99 5.11 12.91 1.68
CA SER A 99 6.40 13.34 2.21
C SER A 99 7.17 12.13 2.71
N HIS A 100 8.49 12.11 2.50
CA HIS A 100 9.36 11.14 3.17
C HIS A 100 9.39 11.48 4.66
N GLU A 101 9.12 10.48 5.51
CA GLU A 101 9.05 10.65 6.96
C GLU A 101 10.27 10.04 7.64
N SER A 102 10.62 8.80 7.29
CA SER A 102 11.72 8.07 7.92
C SER A 102 12.25 6.94 7.06
N THR A 103 13.41 6.40 7.46
CA THR A 103 13.92 5.12 6.95
C THR A 103 14.10 4.20 8.15
N LEU A 104 13.44 3.05 8.14
CA LEU A 104 13.50 2.06 9.20
C LEU A 104 14.87 1.33 9.18
N ALA A 105 15.21 0.67 10.28
CA ALA A 105 16.49 -0.01 10.44
C ALA A 105 16.71 -1.16 9.44
N ASP A 106 15.63 -1.72 8.90
CA ASP A 106 15.60 -2.77 7.88
C ASP A 106 15.69 -2.22 6.44
N GLY A 107 15.85 -0.90 6.28
CA GLY A 107 15.98 -0.21 4.99
C GLY A 107 14.65 0.20 4.35
N HIS A 108 13.50 -0.07 4.97
CA HIS A 108 12.22 0.44 4.47
C HIS A 108 12.16 1.97 4.57
N LYS A 109 11.78 2.62 3.48
CA LYS A 109 11.41 4.03 3.47
C LYS A 109 9.94 4.17 3.78
N VAL A 110 9.63 5.07 4.70
CA VAL A 110 8.26 5.42 5.08
C VAL A 110 7.93 6.77 4.44
N TYR A 111 6.84 6.79 3.68
CA TYR A 111 6.26 8.02 3.15
C TYR A 111 4.85 8.20 3.68
N ARG A 112 4.46 9.44 3.95
CA ARG A 112 3.13 9.75 4.48
C ARG A 112 2.47 10.87 3.71
N MET A 113 1.19 10.67 3.39
CA MET A 113 0.28 11.69 2.94
C MET A 113 -0.75 11.94 4.04
N ILE A 114 -0.74 13.14 4.63
CA ILE A 114 -1.77 13.53 5.59
C ILE A 114 -3.08 13.76 4.84
N LEU A 115 -4.15 13.16 5.34
CA LEU A 115 -5.50 13.40 4.87
C LEU A 115 -6.13 14.37 5.86
N ASN A 116 -6.21 15.65 5.49
CA ASN A 116 -7.05 16.60 6.24
C ASN A 116 -8.48 16.10 6.11
N VAL A 117 -8.99 15.47 7.16
CA VAL A 117 -10.38 15.04 7.24
C VAL A 117 -11.18 16.29 7.61
N GLU A 118 -11.69 17.00 6.59
CA GLU A 118 -12.77 17.98 6.79
C GLU A 118 -14.09 17.27 7.13
#